data_AF-A0A7L0SFI3-F1
#
_entry.id   AF-A0A7L0SFI3-F1
#
_cell.length_a   1.000
_cell.length_b   1.000
_cell.length_c   1.000
_cell.angle_alpha   90.00
_cell.angle_beta   90.00
_cell.angle_gamma   90.00
#
_symmetry.space_group_name_H-M   'P 1'
#
loop_
_entity.id
_entity.type
_entity.pdbx_description
1 polymer ?
#
loop_
_entity_poly.entity_id
_entity_poly.type
_entity_poly.pdbx_seq_one_letter_code
_entity_poly.pdbx_strand_id
1 'polypeptide(L)' 'AGQVLHGGGACANSGNRWFDKTLQFIVGEDGTCGVVYDPAVIDGAVVTEMVDHALDY' A
#
# COMPACT_ATOMS: atom_id res chain seq x y z
N ALA A 1 -10.29 -5.21 -0.01
CA ALA A 1 -9.18 -4.80 0.88
C ALA A 1 -8.02 -5.81 0.96
N GLY A 2 -8.26 -7.14 0.93
CA GLY A 2 -7.19 -8.15 1.12
C GLY A 2 -6.00 -8.07 0.15
N GLN A 3 -6.22 -7.62 -1.09
CA GLN A 3 -5.17 -7.34 -2.06
C GLN A 3 -4.16 -6.27 -1.59
N VAL A 4 -4.63 -5.25 -0.87
CA VAL A 4 -3.80 -4.18 -0.30
C VAL A 4 -3.12 -4.65 0.98
N LEU A 5 -3.88 -5.27 1.88
CA LEU A 5 -3.38 -5.66 3.21
C LEU A 5 -2.35 -6.78 3.17
N HIS A 6 -2.54 -7.78 2.32
CA HIS A 6 -1.69 -8.97 2.32
C HIS A 6 -1.41 -9.55 0.92
N GLY A 7 -1.99 -8.99 -0.16
CA GLY A 7 -1.71 -9.43 -1.53
C GLY A 7 -2.38 -10.75 -1.95
N GLY A 8 -3.30 -11.31 -1.16
CA GLY A 8 -4.10 -12.48 -1.56
C GLY A 8 -3.42 -13.85 -1.51
N GLY A 9 -2.16 -13.94 -1.08
CA GLY A 9 -1.42 -15.20 -0.91
C GLY A 9 -0.27 -15.38 -1.91
N ALA A 10 0.51 -16.45 -1.71
CA ALA A 10 1.70 -16.74 -2.51
C ALA A 10 1.40 -16.96 -4.01
N CYS A 11 0.21 -17.47 -4.35
CA CYS A 11 -0.23 -17.66 -5.73
C CYS A 11 -0.86 -16.41 -6.36
N ALA A 12 -0.88 -15.30 -5.63
CA ALA A 12 -1.37 -14.01 -6.09
C ALA A 12 -0.24 -12.97 -5.96
N ASN A 13 -0.44 -11.90 -5.19
CA ASN A 13 0.44 -10.75 -5.15
C ASN A 13 1.25 -10.62 -3.86
N SER A 14 1.18 -11.58 -2.91
CA SER A 14 1.95 -11.49 -1.65
C SER A 14 3.46 -11.51 -1.86
N GLY A 15 3.95 -12.18 -2.91
CA GLY A 15 5.38 -12.17 -3.26
C GLY A 15 5.84 -10.84 -3.89
N ASN A 16 4.91 -10.04 -4.40
CA ASN A 16 5.17 -8.70 -4.94
C ASN A 16 5.03 -7.62 -3.86
N ARG A 17 5.60 -7.90 -2.68
CA ARG A 17 5.55 -7.06 -1.48
C ARG A 17 6.91 -7.08 -0.78
N TRP A 18 7.15 -6.06 0.03
CA TRP A 18 8.32 -5.97 0.92
C TRP A 18 7.87 -5.24 2.18
N PHE A 19 7.43 -6.00 3.19
CA PHE A 19 6.71 -5.44 4.35
C PHE A 19 7.61 -4.67 5.31
N ASP A 20 8.94 -4.86 5.28
CA ASP A 20 9.88 -4.04 6.07
C ASP A 20 10.06 -2.62 5.48
N LYS A 21 9.44 -2.31 4.34
CA LYS A 21 9.49 -0.96 3.74
C LYS A 21 8.33 -0.13 4.29
N THR A 22 8.65 1.07 4.80
CA THR A 22 7.68 1.99 5.43
C THR A 22 6.46 2.34 4.58
N LEU A 23 6.61 2.51 3.27
CA LEU A 23 5.51 2.82 2.35
C LEU A 23 5.60 1.90 1.13
N GLN A 24 4.46 1.33 0.75
CA GLN A 24 4.33 0.54 -0.45
C GLN A 24 3.02 0.88 -1.17
N PHE A 25 3.17 1.61 -2.28
CA PHE A 25 2.07 1.91 -3.19
C PHE A 25 1.75 0.68 -4.04
N ILE A 26 0.47 0.41 -4.20
CA ILE A 26 -0.06 -0.74 -4.92
C ILE A 26 -0.87 -0.20 -6.08
N VAL A 27 -0.53 -0.66 -7.29
CA VAL A 27 -1.24 -0.36 -8.53
C VAL A 27 -1.50 -1.71 -9.21
N GLY A 28 -2.73 -2.19 -9.11
CA GLY A 28 -3.19 -3.44 -9.73
C GLY A 28 -3.66 -3.23 -11.16
N GLU A 29 -3.49 -4.25 -11.99
CA GLU A 29 -3.98 -4.25 -13.39
C GLU A 29 -5.51 -4.19 -13.49
N ASP A 30 -6.21 -4.64 -12.43
CA ASP A 30 -7.67 -4.63 -12.31
C ASP A 30 -8.22 -3.28 -11.82
N GLY A 31 -7.34 -2.27 -11.66
CA GLY A 31 -7.68 -0.96 -11.11
C GLY A 31 -7.68 -0.89 -9.58
N THR A 32 -7.40 -1.98 -8.87
CA THR A 32 -7.22 -1.93 -7.42
C THR A 32 -5.96 -1.13 -7.09
N CYS A 33 -6.11 -0.01 -6.38
CA CYS A 33 -4.98 0.77 -5.88
C CYS A 33 -5.07 1.01 -4.37
N GLY A 34 -3.94 1.36 -3.76
CA GLY A 34 -3.87 1.73 -2.35
C GLY A 34 -2.44 1.81 -1.84
N VAL A 35 -2.30 2.04 -0.54
CA VAL A 35 -1.00 2.05 0.15
C VAL A 35 -1.08 1.12 1.37
N VAL A 36 -0.01 0.36 1.58
CA VAL A 36 0.26 -0.28 2.87
C VAL A 36 1.49 0.40 3.48
N TYR A 37 1.47 0.62 4.79
CA TYR A 37 2.51 1.35 5.49
C TYR A 37 2.86 0.69 6.83
N ASP A 38 4.05 0.99 7.34
CA ASP A 38 4.50 0.56 8.66
C ASP A 38 4.10 1.59 9.74
N PRO A 39 3.13 1.28 10.61
CA PRO A 39 2.69 2.19 11.65
C PRO A 39 3.73 2.39 12.77
N ALA A 40 4.80 1.59 12.83
CA ALA A 40 5.90 1.82 13.76
C ALA A 40 6.79 3.00 13.35
N VAL A 41 6.72 3.44 12.09
CA VAL A 41 7.58 4.50 11.52
C VAL A 41 6.78 5.76 11.17
N ILE A 42 5.54 5.63 10.70
CA ILE A 42 4.73 6.77 10.24
C ILE A 42 3.26 6.65 10.68
N ASP A 43 2.67 7.77 11.10
CA ASP A 43 1.26 7.84 11.50
C ASP A 43 0.33 7.87 10.28
N GLY A 44 -0.87 7.29 10.42
CA GLY A 44 -1.85 7.22 9.35
C GLY A 44 -2.31 8.59 8.82
N ALA A 45 -2.35 9.63 9.67
CA ALA A 45 -2.70 10.98 9.26
C ALA A 45 -1.68 11.54 8.26
N VAL A 46 -0.38 11.32 8.50
CA VAL A 46 0.69 11.77 7.59
C VAL A 46 0.63 10.99 6.28
N VAL A 47 0.39 9.68 6.33
CA VAL A 47 0.21 8.86 5.12
C VAL A 47 -0.96 9.36 4.29
N THR A 48 -2.06 9.76 4.94
CA THR A 48 -3.26 10.27 4.25
C THR A 48 -2.96 11.58 3.53
N GLU A 49 -2.29 12.53 4.20
CA GLU A 49 -1.87 13.79 3.59
C GLU A 49 -0.95 13.57 2.37
N MET A 50 0.01 12.64 2.47
CA MET A 50 0.90 12.30 1.36
C MET A 50 0.14 11.70 0.17
N VAL A 51 -0.85 10.84 0.43
CA VAL A 51 -1.70 10.23 -0.61
C VAL A 51 -2.57 11.29 -1.27
N ASP A 52 -3.21 12.16 -0.50
CA ASP A 52 -4.05 13.25 -1.05
C ASP A 52 -3.20 14.16 -1.94
N HIS A 53 -2.02 14.57 -1.48
CA HIS A 53 -1.09 15.37 -2.29
C HIS A 53 -0.67 14.66 -3.59
N ALA A 54 -0.43 13.36 -3.55
CA ALA A 54 -0.04 12.59 -4.73
C ALA A 54 -1.20 12.37 -5.73
N LEU A 55 -2.45 12.35 -5.26
CA LEU A 55 -3.64 12.21 -6.10
C LEU A 55 -4.09 13.54 -6.72
N ASP A 56 -3.78 14.67 -6.07
CA ASP A 56 -4.07 16.02 -6.56
C ASP A 56 -3.11 16.51 -7.65
N TYR A 57 -2.00 15.79 -7.92
CA TYR A 57 -1.02 16.10 -8.96
C TYR A 57 -1.36 15.43 -10.30
#